data_AF-A0A383VI55-F1
#
_entry.id   AF-A0A383VI55-F1
#
_cell.length_a   1.000
_cell.length_b   1.000
_cell.length_c   1.000
_cell.angle_alpha   90.00
_cell.angle_beta   90.00
_cell.angle_gamma   90.00
#
_symmetry.space_group_name_H-M   'P 1'
#
loop_
_entity.id
_entity.type
_entity.pdbx_description
1 polymer ?
#
loop_
_entity_poly.entity_id
_entity_poly.type
_entity_poly.pdbx_seq_one_letter_code
_entity_poly.pdbx_strand_id
1 'polypeptide(L)'
;NFPKLAGMTGTAATEVSEFDGIYKLPVAVVPTNRAISRVDNPDVVFRLEQYKWRAVVTEIQRIHREGRPVLVGTTSVEKSELLSEMLGQAGIKHQVLNAKPENVERESEIVAQSGRRGAVTISTNMAGRGTDILLGGNPDYMARLKLRELLMPEVVSQADAADAYAKSRTGRSQVASFAADPAIFPCQLSAATLAAGKAASKAAAAAWGERSLPLLEAEDRLSVACEKGSTDDEVLLKLRAVYQAMLLEFKAVTDQEKADVVALGGLHVVGTERHESRRIDNQLRGRSGRQGDPGSTRFFLSLEDSLFRWGVLTEGNWLPASIVGGLGMQMFC
;
A
#
# COMPACT_ATOMS: atom_id res chain seq x y z
N ASN A 1 27.35 20.50 0.06
CA ASN A 1 27.91 19.29 0.70
C ASN A 1 27.41 19.20 2.12
N PHE A 2 26.73 18.10 2.45
CA PHE A 2 26.36 17.81 3.84
C PHE A 2 27.63 17.34 4.59
N PRO A 3 27.86 17.80 5.84
CA PRO A 3 29.04 17.42 6.62
C PRO A 3 29.03 15.95 7.06
N LYS A 4 27.85 15.32 7.10
CA LYS A 4 27.66 13.89 7.31
C LYS A 4 26.58 13.40 6.35
N LEU A 5 26.80 12.24 5.74
CA LEU A 5 25.84 11.59 4.87
C LEU A 5 25.58 10.17 5.38
N ALA A 6 24.32 9.83 5.56
CA ALA A 6 23.86 8.50 5.94
C ALA A 6 22.53 8.21 5.22
N GLY A 7 22.19 6.94 5.07
CA GLY A 7 20.95 6.51 4.43
C GLY A 7 20.52 5.13 4.90
N MET A 8 19.23 4.84 4.73
CA MET A 8 18.64 3.54 5.05
C MET A 8 17.82 3.03 3.88
N THR A 9 17.95 1.74 3.57
CA THR A 9 17.15 1.05 2.54
C THR A 9 17.24 -0.46 2.75
N GLY A 10 16.18 -1.19 2.38
CA GLY A 10 16.16 -2.65 2.47
C GLY A 10 16.99 -3.37 1.39
N THR A 11 17.51 -2.65 0.39
CA THR A 11 18.11 -3.27 -0.81
C THR A 11 19.41 -2.59 -1.26
N ALA A 12 20.22 -2.06 -0.34
CA ALA A 12 21.53 -1.46 -0.70
C ALA A 12 22.64 -2.50 -0.92
N ALA A 13 22.48 -3.72 -0.40
CA ALA A 13 23.53 -4.74 -0.43
C ALA A 13 23.96 -5.19 -1.85
N THR A 14 23.13 -4.95 -2.87
CA THR A 14 23.50 -5.23 -4.27
C THR A 14 24.36 -4.13 -4.89
N GLU A 15 24.30 -2.90 -4.37
CA GLU A 15 24.93 -1.71 -4.95
C GLU A 15 26.11 -1.18 -4.10
N VAL A 16 26.75 -2.05 -3.32
CA VAL A 16 27.84 -1.66 -2.39
C VAL A 16 28.98 -0.96 -3.13
N SER A 17 29.34 -1.45 -4.32
CA SER A 17 30.40 -0.86 -5.15
C SER A 17 30.07 0.55 -5.61
N GLU A 18 28.81 0.85 -5.93
CA GLU A 18 28.38 2.19 -6.34
C GLU A 18 28.40 3.16 -5.16
N PHE A 19 27.88 2.73 -4.00
CA PHE A 19 27.87 3.53 -2.77
C PHE A 19 29.29 3.87 -2.29
N ASP A 20 30.21 2.91 -2.31
CA ASP A 20 31.60 3.15 -1.96
C ASP A 20 32.35 3.98 -3.03
N GLY A 21 32.13 3.67 -4.31
CA GLY A 21 32.79 4.33 -5.43
C GLY A 21 32.50 5.84 -5.51
N ILE A 22 31.21 6.20 -5.45
CA ILE A 22 30.73 7.56 -5.68
C ILE A 22 30.67 8.36 -4.37
N TYR A 23 30.12 7.77 -3.31
CA TYR A 23 29.81 8.48 -2.08
C TYR A 23 30.75 8.14 -0.92
N LYS A 24 31.64 7.15 -1.08
CA LYS A 24 32.49 6.61 0.00
C LYS A 24 31.64 6.17 1.21
N LEU A 25 30.45 5.64 0.92
CA LEU A 25 29.49 5.20 1.93
C LEU A 25 29.60 3.68 2.12
N PRO A 26 30.05 3.20 3.29
CA PRO A 26 30.01 1.78 3.60
C PRO A 26 28.54 1.34 3.77
N VAL A 27 28.23 0.15 3.26
CA VAL A 27 26.90 -0.48 3.41
C VAL A 27 26.98 -1.58 4.45
N ALA A 28 26.26 -1.41 5.56
CA ALA A 28 26.11 -2.43 6.59
C ALA A 28 24.74 -3.11 6.47
N VAL A 29 24.72 -4.45 6.47
CA VAL A 29 23.48 -5.24 6.47
C VAL A 29 23.05 -5.48 7.91
N VAL A 30 21.96 -4.84 8.33
CA VAL A 30 21.36 -5.05 9.66
C VAL A 30 20.50 -6.32 9.62
N PRO A 31 20.65 -7.25 10.58
CA PRO A 31 19.82 -8.46 10.62
C PRO A 31 18.35 -8.12 10.86
N THR A 32 17.46 -8.95 10.35
CA THR A 32 16.02 -8.78 10.55
C THR A 32 15.62 -9.10 11.99
N ASN A 33 14.62 -8.39 12.51
CA ASN A 33 14.08 -8.63 13.87
C ASN A 33 13.52 -10.06 14.05
N ARG A 34 12.96 -10.62 12.98
CA ARG A 34 12.44 -12.00 12.91
C ARG A 34 12.92 -12.67 11.64
N ALA A 35 12.98 -14.00 11.64
CA ALA A 35 13.36 -14.78 10.47
C ALA A 35 12.33 -14.62 9.34
N ILE A 36 12.80 -14.54 8.10
CA ILE A 36 11.94 -14.43 6.92
C ILE A 36 11.30 -15.80 6.65
N SER A 37 9.97 -15.84 6.56
CA SER A 37 9.18 -17.04 6.23
C SER A 37 8.52 -16.96 4.85
N ARG A 38 8.82 -15.91 4.07
CA ARG A 38 8.30 -15.70 2.72
C ARG A 38 8.83 -16.74 1.75
N VAL A 39 7.95 -17.27 0.91
CA VAL A 39 8.30 -18.17 -0.20
C VAL A 39 8.36 -17.40 -1.51
N ASP A 40 9.55 -17.26 -2.08
CA ASP A 40 9.74 -16.68 -3.41
C ASP A 40 9.66 -17.79 -4.47
N ASN A 41 8.51 -17.88 -5.14
CA ASN A 41 8.26 -18.90 -6.17
C ASN A 41 9.07 -18.60 -7.44
N PRO A 42 9.39 -19.64 -8.24
CA PRO A 42 10.02 -19.45 -9.54
C PRO A 42 9.13 -18.61 -10.47
N ASP A 43 9.80 -17.92 -11.39
CA ASP A 43 9.15 -17.12 -12.43
C ASP A 43 8.42 -18.04 -13.43
N VAL A 44 7.26 -17.59 -13.90
CA VAL A 44 6.50 -18.26 -14.96
C VAL A 44 6.63 -17.43 -16.23
N VAL A 45 7.13 -18.04 -17.31
CA VAL A 45 7.41 -17.32 -18.56
C VAL A 45 6.53 -17.82 -19.69
N PHE A 46 5.92 -16.88 -20.39
CA PHE A 46 5.02 -17.10 -21.51
C PHE A 46 5.65 -16.60 -22.80
N ARG A 47 5.29 -17.24 -23.91
CA ARG A 47 5.72 -16.79 -25.22
C ARG A 47 5.00 -15.50 -25.65
N LEU A 48 3.70 -15.41 -25.41
CA LEU A 48 2.87 -14.26 -25.77
C LEU A 48 2.28 -13.59 -24.52
N GLU A 49 2.20 -12.26 -24.57
CA GLU A 49 1.71 -11.43 -23.48
C GLU A 49 0.25 -11.72 -23.12
N GLN A 50 -0.60 -12.04 -24.10
CA GLN A 50 -1.99 -12.40 -23.84
C GLN A 50 -2.14 -13.62 -22.89
N TYR A 51 -1.23 -14.59 -22.97
CA TYR A 51 -1.27 -15.78 -22.11
C TYR A 51 -0.72 -15.49 -20.72
N LYS A 52 0.28 -14.61 -20.62
CA LYS A 52 0.76 -14.04 -19.35
C LYS A 52 -0.40 -13.40 -18.58
N TRP A 53 -1.16 -12.51 -19.21
CA TRP A 53 -2.26 -11.81 -18.54
C TRP A 53 -3.39 -12.74 -18.10
N ARG A 54 -3.76 -13.73 -18.91
CA ARG A 54 -4.72 -14.76 -18.51
C ARG A 54 -4.23 -15.58 -17.32
N ALA A 55 -2.95 -15.94 -17.29
CA ALA A 55 -2.36 -16.67 -16.17
C ALA A 55 -2.30 -15.82 -14.89
N VAL A 56 -1.95 -14.54 -15.00
CA VAL A 56 -1.97 -13.58 -13.89
C VAL A 56 -3.36 -13.47 -13.29
N VAL A 57 -4.40 -13.27 -14.12
CA VAL A 57 -5.79 -13.21 -13.64
C VAL A 57 -6.22 -14.52 -12.99
N THR A 58 -5.82 -15.66 -13.56
CA THR A 58 -6.12 -16.99 -12.99
C THR A 58 -5.48 -17.18 -11.62
N GLU A 59 -4.22 -16.77 -11.45
CA GLU A 59 -3.52 -16.83 -10.17
C GLU A 59 -4.17 -15.91 -9.13
N ILE A 60 -4.47 -14.65 -9.50
CA ILE A 60 -5.16 -13.70 -8.63
C ILE A 60 -6.52 -14.29 -8.22
N GLN A 61 -7.29 -14.83 -9.16
CA GLN A 61 -8.59 -15.42 -8.89
C GLN A 61 -8.50 -16.60 -7.94
N ARG A 62 -7.50 -17.48 -8.11
CA ARG A 62 -7.28 -18.62 -7.22
C ARG A 62 -6.98 -18.16 -5.78
N ILE A 63 -6.03 -17.25 -5.63
CA ILE A 63 -5.61 -16.73 -4.31
C ILE A 63 -6.73 -15.90 -3.65
N HIS A 64 -7.47 -15.11 -4.44
CA HIS A 64 -8.60 -14.33 -3.96
C HIS A 64 -9.75 -15.22 -3.47
N ARG A 65 -10.05 -16.33 -4.17
CA ARG A 65 -11.05 -17.33 -3.73
C ARG A 65 -10.68 -18.00 -2.41
N GLU A 66 -9.38 -18.19 -2.14
CA GLU A 66 -8.89 -18.67 -0.83
C GLU A 66 -9.09 -17.63 0.28
N GLY A 67 -9.32 -16.35 -0.07
CA GLY A 67 -9.47 -15.24 0.86
C GLY A 67 -8.15 -14.56 1.22
N ARG A 68 -7.07 -14.85 0.52
CA ARG A 68 -5.76 -14.21 0.77
C ARG A 68 -5.66 -12.85 0.08
N PRO A 69 -4.96 -11.89 0.69
CA PRO A 69 -4.67 -10.62 0.02
C PRO A 69 -3.64 -10.79 -1.09
N VAL A 70 -3.84 -10.03 -2.18
CA VAL A 70 -2.97 -10.01 -3.37
C VAL A 70 -2.53 -8.59 -3.68
N LEU A 71 -1.22 -8.39 -3.79
CA LEU A 71 -0.62 -7.18 -4.35
C LEU A 71 -0.03 -7.49 -5.71
N VAL A 72 -0.46 -6.77 -6.75
CA VAL A 72 0.05 -6.90 -8.11
C VAL A 72 0.92 -5.69 -8.44
N GLY A 73 2.16 -5.93 -8.86
CA GLY A 73 3.07 -4.89 -9.33
C GLY A 73 3.16 -4.89 -10.85
N THR A 74 2.80 -3.77 -11.47
CA THR A 74 2.94 -3.51 -12.91
C THR A 74 4.01 -2.45 -13.16
N THR A 75 4.47 -2.29 -14.40
CA THR A 75 5.51 -1.32 -14.79
C THR A 75 4.94 -0.04 -15.40
N SER A 76 3.68 -0.04 -15.84
CA SER A 76 3.04 1.10 -16.50
C SER A 76 1.57 1.23 -16.11
N VAL A 77 1.03 2.44 -16.25
CA VAL A 77 -0.37 2.74 -15.92
C VAL A 77 -1.30 2.01 -16.88
N GLU A 78 -0.95 1.94 -18.16
CA GLU A 78 -1.75 1.26 -19.19
C GLU A 78 -1.92 -0.23 -18.86
N LYS A 79 -0.87 -0.87 -18.35
CA LYS A 79 -0.92 -2.28 -17.92
C LYS A 79 -1.76 -2.47 -16.66
N SER A 80 -1.72 -1.51 -15.74
CA SER A 80 -2.60 -1.51 -14.56
C SER A 80 -4.07 -1.40 -14.95
N GLU A 81 -4.41 -0.52 -15.88
CA GLU A 81 -5.79 -0.36 -16.36
C GLU A 81 -6.25 -1.59 -17.16
N LEU A 82 -5.39 -2.16 -18.01
CA LEU A 82 -5.67 -3.44 -18.70
C LEU A 82 -6.00 -4.55 -17.70
N LEU A 83 -5.17 -4.73 -16.67
CA LEU A 83 -5.41 -5.75 -15.65
C LEU A 83 -6.68 -5.45 -14.84
N SER A 84 -6.92 -4.18 -14.51
CA SER A 84 -8.13 -3.70 -13.83
C SER A 84 -9.40 -4.11 -14.60
N GLU A 85 -9.44 -3.86 -15.91
CA GLU A 85 -10.55 -4.28 -16.76
C GLU A 85 -10.75 -5.80 -16.74
N MET A 86 -9.67 -6.58 -16.86
CA MET A 86 -9.73 -8.04 -16.83
C MET A 86 -10.22 -8.58 -15.49
N LEU A 87 -9.78 -8.00 -14.37
CA LEU A 87 -10.27 -8.37 -13.03
C LEU A 87 -11.74 -7.98 -12.84
N GLY A 88 -12.16 -6.84 -13.39
CA GLY A 88 -13.56 -6.41 -13.43
C GLY A 88 -14.45 -7.41 -14.17
N GLN A 89 -14.01 -7.88 -15.34
CA GLN A 89 -14.69 -8.93 -16.12
C GLN A 89 -14.75 -10.26 -15.35
N ALA A 90 -13.74 -10.57 -14.54
CA ALA A 90 -13.70 -11.74 -13.67
C ALA A 90 -14.53 -11.59 -12.37
N GLY A 91 -15.17 -10.44 -12.15
CA GLY A 91 -15.97 -10.14 -10.95
C GLY A 91 -15.14 -9.94 -9.68
N ILE A 92 -13.84 -9.63 -9.79
CA ILE A 92 -12.94 -9.45 -8.65
C ILE A 92 -12.86 -7.97 -8.31
N LYS A 93 -13.33 -7.61 -7.11
CA LYS A 93 -13.18 -6.25 -6.58
C LYS A 93 -11.71 -5.98 -6.29
N HIS A 94 -11.19 -4.89 -6.84
CA HIS A 94 -9.79 -4.52 -6.71
C HIS A 94 -9.65 -2.99 -6.61
N GLN A 95 -8.45 -2.54 -6.24
CA GLN A 95 -8.09 -1.12 -6.16
C GLN A 95 -6.80 -0.88 -6.98
N VAL A 96 -6.73 0.24 -7.70
CA VAL A 96 -5.60 0.59 -8.56
C VAL A 96 -4.88 1.81 -8.00
N LEU A 97 -3.55 1.74 -7.96
CA LEU A 97 -2.65 2.80 -7.52
C LEU A 97 -1.75 3.21 -8.68
N ASN A 98 -1.78 4.49 -9.03
CA ASN A 98 -1.17 5.02 -10.26
C ASN A 98 -0.01 6.00 -9.97
N ALA A 99 0.41 6.15 -8.70
CA ALA A 99 1.51 7.00 -8.26
C ALA A 99 1.34 8.49 -8.65
N LYS A 100 0.10 8.97 -8.76
CA LYS A 100 -0.17 10.39 -9.04
C LYS A 100 0.05 11.22 -7.77
N PRO A 101 0.82 12.32 -7.80
CA PRO A 101 1.13 13.14 -6.61
C PRO A 101 -0.11 13.58 -5.83
N GLU A 102 -1.18 13.91 -6.55
CA GLU A 102 -2.47 14.34 -5.99
C GLU A 102 -3.18 13.25 -5.17
N ASN A 103 -2.84 11.98 -5.41
CA ASN A 103 -3.49 10.83 -4.79
C ASN A 103 -2.60 10.15 -3.74
N VAL A 104 -1.40 10.65 -3.43
CA VAL A 104 -0.45 9.95 -2.56
C VAL A 104 -1.02 9.64 -1.17
N GLU A 105 -1.77 10.57 -0.58
CA GLU A 105 -2.46 10.35 0.69
C GLU A 105 -3.48 9.23 0.55
N ARG A 106 -4.38 9.33 -0.43
CA ARG A 106 -5.41 8.32 -0.73
C ARG A 106 -4.82 6.93 -1.03
N GLU A 107 -3.73 6.89 -1.78
CA GLU A 107 -3.01 5.67 -2.12
C GLU A 107 -2.40 5.04 -0.86
N SER A 108 -1.89 5.85 0.06
CA SER A 108 -1.38 5.37 1.34
C SER A 108 -2.48 4.73 2.18
N GLU A 109 -3.70 5.30 2.18
CA GLU A 109 -4.84 4.72 2.89
C GLU A 109 -5.19 3.34 2.33
N ILE A 110 -5.25 3.23 0.99
CA ILE A 110 -5.52 1.98 0.30
C ILE A 110 -4.46 0.93 0.66
N VAL A 111 -3.18 1.29 0.56
CA VAL A 111 -2.06 0.37 0.78
C VAL A 111 -2.06 -0.15 2.21
N ALA A 112 -2.37 0.72 3.18
CA ALA A 112 -2.48 0.33 4.59
C ALA A 112 -3.55 -0.74 4.82
N GLN A 113 -4.54 -0.86 3.92
CA GLN A 113 -5.63 -1.83 3.99
C GLN A 113 -5.48 -3.01 3.02
N SER A 114 -4.46 -3.01 2.15
CA SER A 114 -4.22 -4.09 1.17
C SER A 114 -3.92 -5.45 1.79
N GLY A 115 -3.61 -5.52 3.10
CA GLY A 115 -3.36 -6.78 3.81
C GLY A 115 -4.59 -7.43 4.41
N ARG A 116 -5.80 -6.89 4.20
CA ARG A 116 -7.06 -7.46 4.67
C ARG A 116 -7.47 -8.69 3.87
N ARG A 117 -8.33 -9.53 4.46
CA ARG A 117 -8.81 -10.77 3.85
C ARG A 117 -9.44 -10.49 2.48
N GLY A 118 -8.96 -11.19 1.45
CA GLY A 118 -9.47 -11.12 0.07
C GLY A 118 -9.18 -9.80 -0.66
N ALA A 119 -8.41 -8.87 -0.09
CA ALA A 119 -8.08 -7.61 -0.76
C ALA A 119 -7.22 -7.85 -2.00
N VAL A 120 -7.54 -7.17 -3.11
CA VAL A 120 -6.72 -7.17 -4.33
C VAL A 120 -6.32 -5.74 -4.67
N THR A 121 -5.02 -5.49 -4.74
CA THR A 121 -4.48 -4.16 -5.02
C THR A 121 -3.50 -4.23 -6.18
N ILE A 122 -3.70 -3.39 -7.19
CA ILE A 122 -2.78 -3.19 -8.31
C ILE A 122 -1.96 -1.93 -8.02
N SER A 123 -0.65 -2.05 -8.10
CA SER A 123 0.31 -0.98 -7.86
C SER A 123 1.17 -0.78 -9.09
N THR A 124 1.06 0.41 -9.69
CA THR A 124 1.95 0.81 -10.79
C THR A 124 3.32 1.19 -10.26
N ASN A 125 4.37 0.54 -10.76
CA ASN A 125 5.77 0.69 -10.34
C ASN A 125 5.94 0.53 -8.82
N MET A 126 6.09 1.66 -8.13
CA MET A 126 6.27 1.74 -6.68
C MET A 126 5.19 2.63 -6.03
N ALA A 127 3.97 2.67 -6.59
CA ALA A 127 2.85 3.30 -5.91
C ALA A 127 2.69 2.71 -4.49
N GLY A 128 2.29 3.55 -3.53
CA GLY A 128 2.26 3.13 -2.12
C GLY A 128 3.64 2.90 -1.47
N ARG A 129 4.71 3.47 -2.00
CA ARG A 129 6.02 3.50 -1.34
C ARG A 129 5.97 4.32 -0.04
N GLY A 130 6.57 3.78 1.00
CA GLY A 130 6.58 4.39 2.34
C GLY A 130 5.47 3.88 3.26
N THR A 131 4.45 3.22 2.71
CA THR A 131 3.35 2.66 3.51
C THR A 131 3.48 1.15 3.68
N ASP A 132 3.30 0.71 4.92
CA ASP A 132 3.42 -0.66 5.34
C ASP A 132 2.11 -1.43 5.12
N ILE A 133 2.19 -2.59 4.48
CA ILE A 133 1.04 -3.49 4.31
C ILE A 133 1.02 -4.45 5.50
N LEU A 134 0.11 -4.22 6.45
CA LEU A 134 -0.08 -5.07 7.62
C LEU A 134 -1.14 -6.13 7.30
N LEU A 135 -0.86 -7.40 7.62
CA LEU A 135 -1.86 -8.45 7.52
C LEU A 135 -3.02 -8.15 8.49
N GLY A 136 -4.26 -8.21 7.98
CA GLY A 136 -5.47 -7.78 8.71
C GLY A 136 -5.79 -6.27 8.61
N GLY A 137 -4.96 -5.48 7.91
CA GLY A 137 -5.14 -4.04 7.77
C GLY A 137 -4.53 -3.24 8.92
N ASN A 138 -4.56 -1.91 8.78
CA ASN A 138 -3.98 -0.99 9.77
C ASN A 138 -5.07 -0.35 10.64
N PRO A 139 -5.22 -0.75 11.92
CA PRO A 139 -6.27 -0.22 12.80
C PRO A 139 -5.99 1.21 13.29
N ASP A 140 -4.72 1.60 13.48
CA ASP A 140 -4.32 2.97 13.81
C ASP A 140 -4.77 3.95 12.72
N TYR A 141 -4.58 3.54 11.46
CA TYR A 141 -5.01 4.31 10.31
C TYR A 141 -6.54 4.49 10.29
N MET A 142 -7.30 3.41 10.52
CA MET A 142 -8.78 3.45 10.57
C MET A 142 -9.29 4.33 11.71
N ALA A 143 -8.70 4.21 12.90
CA ALA A 143 -9.08 5.01 14.07
C ALA A 143 -8.82 6.50 13.85
N ARG A 144 -7.65 6.85 13.28
CA ARG A 144 -7.33 8.24 12.92
C ARG A 144 -8.30 8.78 11.89
N LEU A 145 -8.60 8.01 10.85
CA LEU A 145 -9.52 8.40 9.78
C LEU A 145 -10.95 8.60 10.30
N LYS A 146 -11.41 7.74 11.21
CA LYS A 146 -12.74 7.89 11.81
C LYS A 146 -12.82 9.09 12.74
N LEU A 147 -11.78 9.35 13.53
CA LEU A 147 -11.71 10.54 14.36
C LEU A 147 -11.67 11.82 13.50
N ARG A 148 -10.91 11.80 12.40
CA ARG A 148 -10.87 12.87 11.40
C ARG A 148 -12.25 13.19 10.84
N GLU A 149 -13.00 12.17 10.44
CA GLU A 149 -14.38 12.30 9.92
C GLU A 149 -15.30 13.01 10.93
N LEU A 150 -15.13 12.77 12.23
CA LEU A 150 -15.93 13.41 13.28
C LEU A 150 -15.43 14.80 13.67
N LEU A 151 -14.12 15.07 13.56
CA LEU A 151 -13.50 16.30 14.06
C LEU A 151 -13.51 17.41 13.03
N MET A 152 -13.09 17.12 11.80
CA MET A 152 -12.84 18.15 10.77
C MET A 152 -14.07 19.03 10.45
N PRO A 153 -15.30 18.48 10.34
CA PRO A 153 -16.48 19.31 10.07
C PRO A 153 -16.82 20.34 11.17
N GLU A 154 -16.35 20.11 12.39
CA GLU A 154 -16.64 20.96 13.56
C GLU A 154 -15.59 22.07 13.72
N VAL A 155 -14.33 21.82 13.34
CA VAL A 155 -13.20 22.72 13.65
C VAL A 155 -12.65 23.47 12.43
N VAL A 156 -12.79 22.95 11.21
CA VAL A 156 -12.17 23.53 10.01
C VAL A 156 -13.03 24.66 9.42
N SER A 157 -12.38 25.73 8.98
CA SER A 157 -13.03 26.87 8.33
C SER A 157 -13.70 26.53 7.00
N GLN A 158 -14.82 27.18 6.69
CA GLN A 158 -15.55 26.95 5.42
C GLN A 158 -14.78 27.44 4.18
N ALA A 159 -13.85 28.38 4.35
CA ALA A 159 -13.02 28.93 3.26
C ALA A 159 -11.88 27.97 2.89
N ASP A 160 -11.17 27.41 3.88
CA ASP A 160 -10.13 26.40 3.63
C ASP A 160 -10.74 25.05 3.21
N ALA A 161 -11.96 24.77 3.67
CA ALA A 161 -12.77 23.66 3.16
C ALA A 161 -13.25 23.85 1.71
N ALA A 162 -12.93 24.96 1.04
CA ALA A 162 -13.12 25.15 -0.39
C ALA A 162 -11.77 25.19 -1.14
N ASP A 163 -10.71 25.73 -0.52
CA ASP A 163 -9.38 25.87 -1.14
C ASP A 163 -8.53 24.60 -1.11
N ALA A 164 -8.63 23.75 -0.09
CA ALA A 164 -8.07 22.40 -0.13
C ALA A 164 -8.67 21.56 -1.28
N TYR A 165 -9.85 21.96 -1.75
CA TYR A 165 -10.69 21.26 -2.71
C TYR A 165 -10.51 21.78 -4.15
N ALA A 166 -10.12 23.05 -4.32
CA ALA A 166 -9.82 23.65 -5.61
C ALA A 166 -8.55 23.08 -6.30
N LYS A 167 -7.67 22.38 -5.55
CA LYS A 167 -6.47 21.73 -6.11
C LYS A 167 -6.74 20.38 -6.78
N SER A 168 -7.94 19.79 -6.63
CA SER A 168 -8.38 18.63 -7.43
C SER A 168 -9.01 19.09 -8.76
N ARG A 169 -8.18 19.51 -9.71
CA ARG A 169 -8.63 19.97 -11.04
C ARG A 169 -8.98 18.80 -11.97
N THR A 170 -10.11 18.14 -11.72
CA THR A 170 -10.82 17.35 -12.74
C THR A 170 -12.33 17.56 -12.65
N GLY A 171 -12.82 18.67 -13.21
CA GLY A 171 -14.08 18.78 -13.98
C GLY A 171 -15.42 18.27 -13.44
N ARG A 172 -15.55 17.78 -12.21
CA ARG A 172 -16.83 17.44 -11.57
C ARG A 172 -16.84 17.96 -10.14
N SER A 173 -17.58 19.05 -9.94
CA SER A 173 -17.95 19.54 -8.61
C SER A 173 -18.86 18.50 -7.95
N GLN A 174 -18.27 17.63 -7.13
CA GLN A 174 -18.98 16.95 -6.05
C GLN A 174 -18.35 17.47 -4.76
N VAL A 175 -19.18 17.98 -3.84
CA VAL A 175 -18.78 18.36 -2.50
C VAL A 175 -18.16 17.12 -1.84
N ALA A 176 -16.83 17.02 -1.79
CA ALA A 176 -16.16 15.88 -1.20
C ALA A 176 -16.22 16.02 0.32
N SER A 177 -17.16 15.33 0.94
CA SER A 177 -17.31 15.24 2.39
C SER A 177 -16.00 14.78 3.05
N PHE A 178 -15.69 15.26 4.26
CA PHE A 178 -14.68 14.65 5.16
C PHE A 178 -15.00 13.18 5.54
N ALA A 179 -16.13 12.64 5.04
CA ALA A 179 -16.49 11.25 5.20
C ALA A 179 -15.53 10.33 4.45
N ALA A 180 -15.01 9.37 5.18
CA ALA A 180 -14.26 8.26 4.62
C ALA A 180 -15.19 7.28 3.89
N ASP A 181 -14.63 6.48 2.98
CA ASP A 181 -15.35 5.36 2.38
C ASP A 181 -15.76 4.37 3.49
N PRO A 182 -17.06 4.09 3.68
CA PRO A 182 -17.52 3.16 4.70
C PRO A 182 -16.91 1.76 4.58
N ALA A 183 -16.47 1.35 3.38
CA ALA A 183 -15.86 0.06 3.14
C ALA A 183 -14.47 -0.12 3.80
N ILE A 184 -13.83 0.98 4.20
CA ILE A 184 -12.51 0.95 4.88
C ILE A 184 -12.67 0.41 6.31
N PHE A 185 -13.79 0.70 6.97
CA PHE A 185 -14.01 0.31 8.37
C PHE A 185 -14.42 -1.16 8.48
N PRO A 186 -13.76 -1.94 9.35
CA PRO A 186 -13.99 -3.38 9.47
C PRO A 186 -15.28 -3.70 10.25
N CYS A 187 -15.74 -2.78 11.10
CA CYS A 187 -16.97 -2.90 11.87
C CYS A 187 -17.62 -1.52 12.08
N GLN A 188 -18.89 -1.54 12.50
CA GLN A 188 -19.54 -0.36 13.06
C GLN A 188 -19.10 -0.20 14.51
N LEU A 189 -18.66 1.01 14.86
CA LEU A 189 -18.29 1.35 16.24
C LEU A 189 -19.51 1.27 17.17
N SER A 190 -19.26 0.96 18.43
CA SER A 190 -20.27 0.99 19.49
C SER A 190 -20.91 2.38 19.62
N ALA A 191 -22.20 2.41 19.99
CA ALA A 191 -22.93 3.66 20.19
C ALA A 191 -22.27 4.56 21.24
N ALA A 192 -21.64 3.96 22.27
CA ALA A 192 -20.90 4.67 23.30
C ALA A 192 -19.66 5.37 22.74
N THR A 193 -18.83 4.67 21.97
CA THR A 193 -17.61 5.23 21.36
C THR A 193 -17.96 6.32 20.35
N LEU A 194 -19.00 6.11 19.54
CA LEU A 194 -19.46 7.12 18.59
C LEU A 194 -20.00 8.39 19.29
N ALA A 195 -20.75 8.22 20.38
CA ALA A 195 -21.24 9.35 21.18
C ALA A 195 -20.09 10.11 21.85
N ALA A 196 -19.11 9.39 22.41
CA ALA A 196 -17.92 9.97 23.00
C ALA A 196 -17.10 10.77 21.97
N GLY A 197 -16.94 10.23 20.76
CA GLY A 197 -16.26 10.93 19.66
C GLY A 197 -16.97 12.22 19.26
N LYS A 198 -18.29 12.19 19.10
CA LYS A 198 -19.07 13.41 18.81
C LYS A 198 -18.97 14.45 19.93
N ALA A 199 -18.97 14.01 21.19
CA ALA A 199 -18.82 14.91 22.33
C ALA A 199 -17.40 15.52 22.38
N ALA A 200 -16.37 14.74 22.11
CA ALA A 200 -14.98 15.22 22.06
C ALA A 200 -14.76 16.21 20.90
N SER A 201 -15.30 15.95 19.70
CA SER A 201 -15.24 16.90 18.58
C SER A 201 -15.90 18.24 18.91
N LYS A 202 -17.06 18.22 19.58
CA LYS A 202 -17.74 19.45 20.03
C LYS A 202 -16.94 20.21 21.08
N ALA A 203 -16.34 19.48 22.04
CA ALA A 203 -15.45 20.10 23.03
C ALA A 203 -14.22 20.74 22.37
N ALA A 204 -13.69 20.10 21.32
CA ALA A 204 -12.59 20.64 20.54
C ALA A 204 -12.99 21.90 19.78
N ALA A 205 -14.15 21.91 19.13
CA ALA A 205 -14.68 23.11 18.47
C ALA A 205 -14.93 24.25 19.47
N ALA A 206 -15.45 23.96 20.66
CA ALA A 206 -15.65 24.99 21.70
C ALA A 206 -14.33 25.60 22.20
N ALA A 207 -13.27 24.80 22.32
CA ALA A 207 -11.97 25.25 22.83
C ALA A 207 -11.09 25.92 21.76
N TRP A 208 -11.14 25.42 20.53
CA TRP A 208 -10.28 25.87 19.43
C TRP A 208 -10.95 26.90 18.50
N GLY A 209 -12.25 27.14 18.71
CA GLY A 209 -13.10 27.95 17.86
C GLY A 209 -13.88 27.10 16.85
N GLU A 210 -15.19 27.34 16.78
CA GLU A 210 -16.07 26.63 15.86
C GLU A 210 -15.76 27.02 14.42
N ARG A 211 -15.36 26.05 13.59
CA ARG A 211 -15.05 26.25 12.16
C ARG A 211 -14.10 27.42 11.89
N SER A 212 -13.07 27.57 12.71
CA SER A 212 -12.10 28.67 12.59
C SER A 212 -10.70 28.23 12.24
N LEU A 213 -10.35 26.95 12.40
CA LEU A 213 -8.99 26.49 12.18
C LEU A 213 -8.68 26.28 10.68
N PRO A 214 -7.45 26.61 10.24
CA PRO A 214 -6.92 26.12 8.98
C PRO A 214 -6.81 24.59 8.97
N LEU A 215 -7.00 23.96 7.80
CA LEU A 215 -6.95 22.50 7.66
C LEU A 215 -5.62 21.90 8.16
N LEU A 216 -4.49 22.53 7.80
CA LEU A 216 -3.17 22.05 8.20
C LEU A 216 -3.00 22.01 9.72
N GLU A 217 -3.45 23.06 10.41
CA GLU A 217 -3.38 23.15 11.86
C GLU A 217 -4.31 22.13 12.55
N ALA A 218 -5.50 21.89 11.98
CA ALA A 218 -6.40 20.85 12.47
C ALA A 218 -5.80 19.44 12.29
N GLU A 219 -5.12 19.17 11.18
CA GLU A 219 -4.42 17.90 10.92
C GLU A 219 -3.23 17.69 11.87
N ASP A 220 -2.47 18.74 12.17
CA ASP A 220 -1.37 18.68 13.13
C ASP A 220 -1.88 18.33 14.54
N ARG A 221 -2.95 19.00 14.99
CA ARG A 221 -3.59 18.70 16.28
C ARG A 221 -4.16 17.29 16.34
N LEU A 222 -4.77 16.82 15.24
CA LEU A 222 -5.23 15.43 15.12
C LEU A 222 -4.05 14.45 15.22
N SER A 223 -2.91 14.73 14.58
CA SER A 223 -1.72 13.89 14.68
C SER A 223 -1.25 13.77 16.13
N VAL A 224 -1.13 14.90 16.84
CA VAL A 224 -0.72 14.94 18.26
C VAL A 224 -1.71 14.15 19.14
N ALA A 225 -3.01 14.24 18.86
CA ALA A 225 -4.02 13.46 19.59
C ALA A 225 -3.86 11.93 19.39
N CYS A 226 -3.46 11.49 18.18
CA CYS A 226 -3.26 10.07 17.87
C CYS A 226 -1.91 9.51 18.37
N GLU A 227 -0.95 10.38 18.69
CA GLU A 227 0.37 9.99 19.18
C GLU A 227 0.39 9.63 20.68
N LYS A 228 1.48 8.99 21.12
CA LYS A 228 1.71 8.59 22.53
C LYS A 228 2.41 9.66 23.38
N GLY A 229 2.70 10.84 22.81
CA GLY A 229 3.45 11.91 23.50
C GLY A 229 2.66 12.52 24.66
N SER A 230 3.34 12.95 25.73
CA SER A 230 2.71 13.70 26.82
C SER A 230 2.18 15.05 26.33
N THR A 231 0.98 15.43 26.75
CA THR A 231 0.38 16.74 26.48
C THR A 231 -0.47 17.17 27.67
N ASP A 232 -0.47 18.46 27.96
CA ASP A 232 -1.24 19.07 29.04
C ASP A 232 -2.61 19.60 28.56
N ASP A 233 -2.87 19.57 27.26
CA ASP A 233 -4.15 20.03 26.69
C ASP A 233 -5.26 19.00 26.96
N GLU A 234 -6.23 19.38 27.79
CA GLU A 234 -7.40 18.56 28.13
C GLU A 234 -8.21 18.09 26.92
N VAL A 235 -8.29 18.91 25.86
CA VAL A 235 -9.03 18.58 24.64
C VAL A 235 -8.31 17.49 23.87
N LEU A 236 -6.98 17.61 23.71
CA LEU A 236 -6.17 16.59 23.06
C LEU A 236 -6.21 15.28 23.84
N LEU A 237 -6.22 15.32 25.17
CA LEU A 237 -6.38 14.14 26.02
C LEU A 237 -7.75 13.46 25.82
N LYS A 238 -8.83 14.23 25.70
CA LYS A 238 -10.18 13.69 25.39
C LYS A 238 -10.22 13.04 24.00
N LEU A 239 -9.67 13.71 22.98
CA LEU A 239 -9.59 13.17 21.62
C LEU A 239 -8.74 11.90 21.57
N ARG A 240 -7.63 11.86 22.31
CA ARG A 240 -6.80 10.67 22.45
C ARG A 240 -7.53 9.51 23.11
N ALA A 241 -8.31 9.77 24.16
CA ALA A 241 -9.10 8.72 24.81
C ALA A 241 -10.12 8.10 23.85
N VAL A 242 -10.78 8.93 23.02
CA VAL A 242 -11.67 8.47 21.96
C VAL A 242 -10.90 7.69 20.89
N TYR A 243 -9.76 8.20 20.42
CA TYR A 243 -8.91 7.52 19.45
C TYR A 243 -8.54 6.11 19.93
N GLN A 244 -8.12 5.97 21.20
CA GLN A 244 -7.78 4.70 21.80
C GLN A 244 -8.99 3.75 21.89
N ALA A 245 -10.17 4.27 22.23
CA ALA A 245 -11.40 3.47 22.24
C ALA A 245 -11.76 2.94 20.82
N MET A 246 -11.70 3.79 19.80
CA MET A 246 -11.89 3.39 18.41
C MET A 246 -10.85 2.37 17.95
N LEU A 247 -9.58 2.60 18.30
CA LEU A 247 -8.47 1.72 17.98
C LEU A 247 -8.71 0.32 18.55
N LEU A 248 -9.15 0.21 19.81
CA LEU A 248 -9.42 -1.09 20.45
C LEU A 248 -10.53 -1.87 19.74
N GLU A 249 -11.62 -1.20 19.36
CA GLU A 249 -12.72 -1.84 18.65
C GLU A 249 -12.30 -2.33 17.26
N PHE A 250 -11.59 -1.50 16.48
CA PHE A 250 -11.08 -1.90 15.18
C PHE A 250 -10.00 -2.98 15.30
N LYS A 251 -9.12 -2.87 16.28
CA LYS A 251 -8.04 -3.81 16.53
C LYS A 251 -8.56 -5.22 16.83
N ALA A 252 -9.67 -5.34 17.56
CA ALA A 252 -10.27 -6.64 17.82
C ALA A 252 -10.63 -7.38 16.52
N VAL A 253 -11.15 -6.66 15.52
CA VAL A 253 -11.50 -7.24 14.22
C VAL A 253 -10.26 -7.47 13.35
N THR A 254 -9.34 -6.50 13.29
CA THR A 254 -8.13 -6.63 12.46
C THR A 254 -7.17 -7.71 12.98
N ASP A 255 -7.12 -7.94 14.30
CA ASP A 255 -6.32 -9.04 14.87
C ASP A 255 -6.91 -10.41 14.49
N GLN A 256 -8.24 -10.54 14.43
CA GLN A 256 -8.89 -11.74 13.93
C GLN A 256 -8.65 -11.93 12.42
N GLU A 257 -8.84 -10.88 11.61
CA GLU A 257 -8.52 -10.92 10.17
C GLU A 257 -7.05 -11.26 9.93
N LYS A 258 -6.14 -10.74 10.77
CA LYS A 258 -4.73 -11.06 10.70
C LYS A 258 -4.47 -12.55 10.94
N ALA A 259 -5.08 -13.12 11.98
CA ALA A 259 -4.93 -14.56 12.27
C ALA A 259 -5.40 -15.42 11.08
N ASP A 260 -6.55 -15.08 10.50
CA ASP A 260 -7.08 -15.73 9.31
C ASP A 260 -6.13 -15.62 8.12
N VAL A 261 -5.65 -14.41 7.81
CA VAL A 261 -4.76 -14.17 6.67
C VAL A 261 -3.42 -14.89 6.84
N VAL A 262 -2.87 -14.91 8.06
CA VAL A 262 -1.66 -15.67 8.40
C VAL A 262 -1.89 -17.16 8.18
N ALA A 263 -3.01 -17.72 8.64
CA ALA A 263 -3.35 -19.13 8.45
C ALA A 263 -3.51 -19.51 6.97
N LEU A 264 -4.00 -18.58 6.14
CA LEU A 264 -4.10 -18.76 4.70
C LEU A 264 -2.74 -18.59 3.95
N GLY A 265 -1.66 -18.20 4.63
CA GLY A 265 -0.33 -18.07 4.04
C GLY A 265 0.09 -16.63 3.70
N GLY A 266 -0.59 -15.63 4.25
CA GLY A 266 -0.23 -14.22 4.18
C GLY A 266 -0.34 -13.58 2.79
N LEU A 267 0.28 -12.42 2.64
CA LEU A 267 0.23 -11.59 1.41
C LEU A 267 0.91 -12.31 0.24
N HIS A 268 0.17 -12.43 -0.87
CA HIS A 268 0.71 -12.90 -2.14
C HIS A 268 1.08 -11.72 -3.04
N VAL A 269 2.32 -11.65 -3.50
CA VAL A 269 2.81 -10.60 -4.39
C VAL A 269 3.01 -11.17 -5.80
N VAL A 270 2.35 -10.54 -6.77
CA VAL A 270 2.44 -10.90 -8.19
C VAL A 270 3.20 -9.80 -8.92
N GLY A 271 4.37 -10.12 -9.47
CA GLY A 271 5.06 -9.24 -10.42
C GLY A 271 4.61 -9.57 -11.84
N THR A 272 4.15 -8.58 -12.61
CA THR A 272 3.69 -8.83 -13.99
C THR A 272 4.79 -8.69 -15.02
N GLU A 273 5.96 -8.15 -14.63
CA GLU A 273 7.17 -7.95 -15.45
C GLU A 273 8.39 -7.82 -14.53
N ARG A 274 9.59 -7.88 -15.12
CA ARG A 274 10.85 -7.51 -14.46
C ARG A 274 11.16 -6.05 -14.69
N HIS A 275 11.63 -5.37 -13.65
CA HIS A 275 12.23 -4.04 -13.80
C HIS A 275 13.67 -4.17 -14.30
N GLU A 276 14.22 -3.07 -14.84
CA GLU A 276 15.61 -2.99 -15.30
C GLU A 276 16.61 -3.34 -14.18
N SER A 277 16.27 -2.98 -12.94
CA SER A 277 17.06 -3.32 -11.77
C SER A 277 16.37 -4.36 -10.89
N ARG A 278 17.09 -5.44 -10.59
CA ARG A 278 16.70 -6.46 -9.60
C ARG A 278 16.35 -5.86 -8.24
N ARG A 279 16.93 -4.70 -7.91
CA ARG A 279 16.65 -3.96 -6.69
C ARG A 279 15.18 -3.58 -6.57
N ILE A 280 14.54 -3.17 -7.66
CA ILE A 280 13.14 -2.73 -7.66
C ILE A 280 12.22 -3.96 -7.50
N ASP A 281 12.52 -5.05 -8.19
CA ASP A 281 11.79 -6.31 -8.02
C ASP A 281 11.86 -6.82 -6.57
N ASN A 282 13.03 -6.73 -5.93
CA ASN A 282 13.20 -7.14 -4.55
C ASN A 282 12.46 -6.22 -3.57
N GLN A 283 12.27 -4.93 -3.89
CA GLN A 283 11.41 -4.04 -3.12
C GLN A 283 9.94 -4.45 -3.23
N LEU A 284 9.48 -4.87 -4.41
CA LEU A 284 8.14 -5.41 -4.59
C LEU A 284 7.95 -6.70 -3.79
N ARG A 285 8.89 -7.65 -3.87
CA ARG A 285 8.88 -8.88 -3.05
C ARG A 285 8.88 -8.58 -1.55
N GLY A 286 9.65 -7.59 -1.13
CA GLY A 286 9.74 -7.12 0.26
C GLY A 286 8.47 -6.48 0.83
N ARG A 287 7.42 -6.31 0.01
CA ARG A 287 6.09 -5.95 0.52
C ARG A 287 5.41 -7.10 1.26
N SER A 288 5.80 -8.34 0.97
CA SER A 288 5.34 -9.55 1.66
C SER A 288 6.38 -10.09 2.65
N GLY A 289 5.91 -10.84 3.64
CA GLY A 289 6.73 -11.55 4.61
C GLY A 289 7.41 -10.68 5.67
N ARG A 290 6.74 -9.61 6.09
CA ARG A 290 7.29 -8.64 7.05
C ARG A 290 7.22 -9.16 8.47
N GLN A 291 8.21 -8.85 9.30
CA GLN A 291 8.27 -9.29 10.70
C GLN A 291 8.06 -10.81 10.87
N GLY A 292 8.54 -11.61 9.91
CA GLY A 292 8.41 -13.06 9.90
C GLY A 292 7.01 -13.59 9.59
N ASP A 293 6.07 -12.72 9.21
CA ASP A 293 4.76 -13.13 8.71
C ASP A 293 4.92 -14.03 7.47
N PRO A 294 4.04 -15.03 7.27
CA PRO A 294 4.06 -15.84 6.06
C PRO A 294 3.74 -14.97 4.85
N GLY A 295 4.15 -15.45 3.69
CA GLY A 295 3.91 -14.73 2.46
C GLY A 295 4.46 -15.48 1.27
N SER A 296 4.06 -15.05 0.08
CA SER A 296 4.58 -15.63 -1.14
C SER A 296 4.71 -14.60 -2.24
N THR A 297 5.66 -14.82 -3.14
CA THR A 297 5.84 -13.97 -4.33
C THR A 297 5.93 -14.84 -5.57
N ARG A 298 5.49 -14.32 -6.72
CA ARG A 298 5.64 -14.97 -8.03
C ARG A 298 5.67 -13.91 -9.12
N PHE A 299 6.55 -14.09 -10.10
CA PHE A 299 6.61 -13.23 -11.28
C PHE A 299 6.07 -13.97 -12.49
N PHE A 300 5.29 -13.27 -13.32
CA PHE A 300 4.77 -13.74 -14.59
C PHE A 300 5.38 -12.87 -15.68
N LEU A 301 6.10 -13.47 -16.62
CA LEU A 301 6.86 -12.76 -17.64
C LEU A 301 6.41 -13.18 -19.03
N SER A 302 6.61 -12.33 -20.01
CA SER A 302 6.45 -12.64 -21.43
C SER A 302 7.74 -12.35 -22.20
N LEU A 303 8.03 -13.15 -23.23
CA LEU A 303 9.08 -12.83 -24.20
C LEU A 303 8.79 -11.51 -24.96
N GLU A 304 7.54 -11.05 -24.93
CA GLU A 304 7.12 -9.78 -25.51
C GLU A 304 7.28 -8.59 -24.54
N ASP A 305 7.70 -8.79 -23.29
CA ASP A 305 7.90 -7.70 -22.32
C ASP A 305 9.10 -6.82 -22.70
N SER A 306 9.07 -5.55 -22.26
CA SER A 306 10.08 -4.54 -22.60
C SER A 306 11.52 -4.98 -22.31
N LEU A 307 11.74 -5.70 -21.19
CA LEU A 307 13.07 -6.15 -20.78
C LEU A 307 13.67 -7.19 -21.73
N PHE A 308 12.86 -8.13 -22.23
CA PHE A 308 13.32 -9.14 -23.19
C PHE A 308 13.52 -8.52 -24.59
N ARG A 309 12.73 -7.51 -24.96
CA ARG A 309 12.96 -6.76 -26.20
C ARG A 309 14.31 -6.03 -26.22
N TRP A 310 14.75 -5.52 -25.08
CA TRP A 310 16.07 -4.88 -24.93
C TRP A 310 17.22 -5.89 -24.82
N GLY A 311 17.04 -6.97 -24.05
CA GLY A 311 18.08 -7.98 -23.80
C GLY A 311 18.35 -8.96 -24.94
N VAL A 312 17.53 -8.96 -26.00
CA VAL A 312 17.73 -9.82 -27.19
C VAL A 312 18.48 -9.08 -28.32
N LEU A 313 18.87 -7.82 -28.11
CA LEU A 313 19.61 -7.00 -29.10
C LEU A 313 21.12 -6.85 -28.83
N THR A 314 21.75 -7.69 -28.01
CA THR A 314 23.21 -7.56 -27.77
C THR A 314 24.11 -8.37 -28.69
N GLU A 315 23.60 -9.19 -29.62
CA GLU A 315 24.45 -9.88 -30.63
C GLU A 315 23.74 -10.13 -31.99
N GLY A 316 22.85 -9.24 -32.43
CA GLY A 316 22.39 -9.20 -33.83
C GLY A 316 21.68 -10.43 -34.40
N ASN A 317 21.34 -11.44 -33.59
CA ASN A 317 20.62 -12.64 -34.01
C ASN A 317 19.42 -12.90 -33.10
N TRP A 318 18.29 -13.24 -33.73
CA TRP A 318 17.16 -13.85 -33.04
C TRP A 318 17.63 -15.15 -32.39
N LEU A 319 17.66 -15.23 -31.06
CA LEU A 319 17.71 -16.52 -30.39
C LEU A 319 16.37 -17.21 -30.67
N PRO A 320 16.32 -18.32 -31.43
CA PRO A 320 15.08 -19.05 -31.61
C PRO A 320 14.57 -19.51 -30.25
N ALA A 321 13.24 -19.51 -30.07
CA ALA A 321 12.55 -19.97 -28.86
C ALA A 321 12.97 -21.38 -28.39
N SER A 322 13.70 -22.14 -29.22
CA SER A 322 14.32 -23.42 -28.91
C SER A 322 15.50 -23.36 -27.92
N ILE A 323 16.18 -22.22 -27.71
CA ILE A 323 17.33 -22.12 -26.78
C ILE A 323 16.88 -21.87 -25.32
N VAL A 324 15.73 -21.23 -25.13
CA VAL A 324 15.16 -20.98 -23.78
C VAL A 324 14.69 -22.28 -23.10
N GLY A 325 14.42 -23.34 -23.88
CA GLY A 325 14.08 -24.66 -23.37
C GLY A 325 15.20 -25.38 -22.60
N GLY A 326 16.46 -24.90 -22.68
CA GLY A 326 17.62 -25.50 -21.99
C GLY A 326 17.85 -25.02 -20.55
N LEU A 327 17.15 -23.97 -20.09
CA LEU A 327 17.43 -23.30 -18.81
C LEU A 327 16.62 -23.84 -17.61
N GLY A 328 15.99 -25.01 -17.72
CA GLY A 328 15.18 -25.56 -16.63
C GLY A 328 13.95 -24.73 -16.28
N MET A 329 13.51 -23.86 -17.19
CA MET A 329 12.30 -23.04 -17.06
C MET A 329 11.11 -23.84 -17.57
N GLN A 330 10.06 -23.99 -16.74
CA GLN A 330 8.78 -24.52 -17.20
C GLN A 330 8.12 -23.50 -18.14
N MET A 331 8.31 -23.70 -19.44
CA MET A 331 7.57 -23.01 -20.48
C MET A 331 6.18 -23.65 -20.56
N PHE A 332 5.15 -22.88 -20.24
CA PHE A 332 3.77 -23.28 -20.48
C PHE A 332 3.37 -22.81 -21.88
N CYS A 333 3.02 -23.76 -22.75
CA CYS A 333 2.47 -23.50 -24.09
C CYS A 333 1.02 -23.02 -24.03
#